data_AF-F8JI58-F1
#
_entry.id   AF-F8JI58-F1
#
_cell.length_a   1.000
_cell.length_b   1.000
_cell.length_c   1.000
_cell.angle_alpha   90.00
_cell.angle_beta   90.00
_cell.angle_gamma   90.00
#
_symmetry.space_group_name_H-M   'P 1'
#
loop_
_entity.id
_entity.type
_entity.pdbx_description
1 polymer ?
#
loop_
_entity_poly.entity_id
_entity_poly.type
_entity_poly.pdbx_seq_one_letter_code
_entity_poly.pdbx_strand_id
1 'polypeptide(L)'
;MTTEKSADDAVLTDVFSSGRDRGGNDAPPAAPEATAQSETVAEPAEQASDAEPKGYRDPSTGRFVPLKELTTEREKRQAAEKAREEEARLRKESDERIAQMERRFQEIERNQRQAQNPPQPQQPPPDPFVDPAGALAFERQNFQQALLNQRLNFSEMMARNKFGDQAVDQALQAAQQAGVINEQWVARSRDFYGDLMNWKKRQDVLSRVGEDPEAYEKSIEERVRAKVLEELKTGNRSVMPGQAPAAQPQPQFPGSLADATASGPSAGHPQNDEALMGTVFGSGRKRK
;
A
#
# COMPACT_ATOMS: atom_id res chain seq x y z
N MET A 1 50.76 50.92 -6.75
CA MET A 1 49.34 50.58 -6.51
C MET A 1 49.23 49.07 -6.47
N THR A 2 48.50 48.56 -5.48
CA THR A 2 48.40 47.14 -5.15
C THR A 2 47.32 46.42 -5.95
N THR A 3 47.53 45.13 -6.19
CA THR A 3 46.57 44.24 -6.87
C THR A 3 45.62 43.62 -5.85
N GLU A 4 44.33 43.95 -5.89
CA GLU A 4 43.30 43.15 -5.22
C GLU A 4 42.88 41.97 -6.11
N LYS A 5 42.80 40.78 -5.51
CA LYS A 5 42.31 39.55 -6.15
C LYS A 5 41.19 39.01 -5.26
N SER A 6 40.05 38.69 -5.89
CA SER A 6 38.75 38.50 -5.23
C SER A 6 38.72 37.45 -4.11
N ALA A 7 37.83 37.67 -3.13
CA ALA A 7 37.72 36.90 -1.89
C ALA A 7 36.55 35.89 -1.86
N ASP A 8 35.89 35.62 -2.99
CA ASP A 8 34.63 34.87 -3.06
C ASP A 8 34.76 33.38 -3.43
N ASP A 9 35.95 32.91 -3.83
CA ASP A 9 36.16 31.52 -4.32
C ASP A 9 36.46 30.50 -3.20
N ALA A 10 36.59 30.96 -1.95
CA ALA A 10 37.03 30.12 -0.82
C ALA A 10 35.89 29.50 0.01
N VAL A 11 34.62 29.85 -0.24
CA VAL A 11 33.48 29.48 0.63
C VAL A 11 32.72 28.24 0.12
N LEU A 12 32.97 27.80 -1.13
CA LEU A 12 32.21 26.73 -1.79
C LEU A 12 32.86 25.33 -1.77
N THR A 13 34.06 25.19 -1.20
CA THR A 13 34.80 23.90 -1.16
C THR A 13 34.78 23.18 0.19
N ASP A 14 34.31 23.81 1.27
CA ASP A 14 34.42 23.30 2.65
C ASP A 14 33.15 22.57 3.18
N VAL A 15 32.24 22.17 2.30
CA VAL A 15 30.98 21.46 2.68
C VAL A 15 30.95 20.00 2.21
N PHE A 16 31.84 19.58 1.30
CA PHE A 16 31.79 18.23 0.69
C PHE A 16 32.99 17.31 1.02
N SER A 17 33.85 17.68 1.98
CA SER A 17 35.11 16.96 2.27
C SER A 17 35.26 16.42 3.71
N SER A 18 34.16 16.17 4.44
CA SER A 18 34.18 15.63 5.81
C SER A 18 33.43 14.29 5.95
N GLY A 19 33.94 13.26 5.27
CA GLY A 19 33.30 11.95 5.15
C GLY A 19 34.20 10.75 5.46
N ARG A 20 34.99 10.76 6.55
CA ARG A 20 35.54 9.53 7.17
C ARG A 20 36.08 9.73 8.58
N ASP A 21 36.24 8.60 9.28
CA ASP A 21 36.89 8.41 10.58
C ASP A 21 36.29 9.10 11.83
N ARG A 22 35.41 8.36 12.51
CA ARG A 22 35.40 8.26 13.98
C ARG A 22 35.13 6.82 14.42
N GLY A 23 36.21 6.03 14.48
CA GLY A 23 36.23 4.75 15.17
C GLY A 23 37.51 4.63 16.01
N GLY A 24 37.37 4.50 17.33
CA GLY A 24 38.45 4.07 18.22
C GLY A 24 39.01 5.12 19.19
N ASN A 25 39.08 4.67 20.45
CA ASN A 25 40.09 5.00 21.48
C ASN A 25 40.02 6.35 22.21
N ASP A 26 39.42 6.32 23.41
CA ASP A 26 39.84 7.12 24.57
C ASP A 26 39.76 6.28 25.86
N ALA A 27 40.84 6.29 26.65
CA ALA A 27 41.03 5.69 27.98
C ALA A 27 42.36 6.24 28.57
N PRO A 28 42.70 6.09 29.88
CA PRO A 28 41.96 5.55 31.04
C PRO A 28 41.72 6.73 32.05
N PRO A 29 42.15 6.80 33.34
CA PRO A 29 42.35 5.80 34.41
C PRO A 29 41.77 6.15 35.81
N ALA A 30 41.35 5.13 36.57
CA ALA A 30 41.49 5.08 38.05
C ALA A 30 41.33 3.62 38.55
N ALA A 31 42.13 3.24 39.54
CA ALA A 31 42.15 1.95 40.26
C ALA A 31 42.62 2.22 41.72
N PRO A 32 42.82 1.24 42.63
CA PRO A 32 42.41 -0.18 42.68
C PRO A 32 41.74 -0.56 44.05
N GLU A 33 41.39 -1.85 44.24
CA GLU A 33 41.51 -2.71 45.47
C GLU A 33 40.52 -3.90 45.37
N ALA A 34 41.02 -5.15 45.31
CA ALA A 34 41.12 -6.15 46.39
C ALA A 34 39.77 -6.87 46.71
N THR A 35 39.66 -8.19 46.93
CA THR A 35 40.61 -9.24 47.35
C THR A 35 40.20 -10.62 46.77
N ALA A 36 41.06 -11.65 46.87
CA ALA A 36 40.87 -12.98 46.29
C ALA A 36 40.52 -14.10 47.30
N GLN A 37 40.01 -15.24 46.79
CA GLN A 37 39.96 -16.61 47.38
C GLN A 37 39.04 -16.78 48.62
N SER A 38 38.43 -17.94 48.93
CA SER A 38 38.72 -19.37 48.61
C SER A 38 37.41 -20.19 48.48
N GLU A 39 37.29 -21.19 47.59
CA GLU A 39 37.44 -22.64 47.85
C GLU A 39 36.38 -23.30 48.77
N THR A 40 35.50 -24.17 48.22
CA THR A 40 35.28 -25.56 48.69
C THR A 40 34.29 -26.38 47.85
N VAL A 41 34.57 -27.69 47.83
CA VAL A 41 33.90 -28.84 47.21
C VAL A 41 32.40 -28.99 47.50
N ALA A 42 31.62 -29.36 46.48
CA ALA A 42 30.49 -30.31 46.60
C ALA A 42 30.00 -30.81 45.22
N GLU A 43 30.32 -32.07 44.88
CA GLU A 43 29.49 -32.87 43.97
C GLU A 43 28.35 -33.49 44.79
N PRO A 44 27.13 -33.55 44.25
CA PRO A 44 26.46 -34.85 44.26
C PRO A 44 25.80 -35.19 42.92
N ALA A 45 25.98 -36.44 42.51
CA ALA A 45 25.32 -37.03 41.36
C ALA A 45 23.81 -37.20 41.56
N GLU A 46 23.02 -37.06 40.49
CA GLU A 46 21.70 -37.69 40.42
C GLU A 46 21.35 -38.19 39.00
N GLN A 47 21.63 -39.48 38.79
CA GLN A 47 20.77 -40.44 38.08
C GLN A 47 20.24 -40.07 36.68
N ALA A 48 21.10 -40.26 35.67
CA ALA A 48 20.62 -40.78 34.39
C ALA A 48 20.60 -42.31 34.45
N SER A 49 19.41 -42.92 34.35
CA SER A 49 19.26 -44.38 34.32
C SER A 49 19.68 -44.95 32.97
N ASP A 50 20.99 -45.23 32.81
CA ASP A 50 21.51 -45.94 31.64
C ASP A 50 21.14 -47.43 31.71
N ALA A 51 19.88 -47.72 31.41
CA ALA A 51 19.38 -49.06 31.20
C ALA A 51 19.94 -49.58 29.87
N GLU A 52 21.10 -50.27 29.94
CA GLU A 52 21.73 -50.89 28.78
C GLU A 52 20.70 -51.64 27.91
N PRO A 53 20.53 -51.26 26.62
CA PRO A 53 19.69 -52.04 25.72
C PRO A 53 20.38 -53.35 25.42
N LYS A 54 20.03 -54.40 26.19
CA LYS A 54 20.53 -55.77 26.02
C LYS A 54 20.45 -56.15 24.55
N GLY A 55 21.61 -56.38 23.93
CA GLY A 55 21.72 -56.61 22.49
C GLY A 55 20.80 -57.73 22.04
N TYR A 56 20.04 -57.47 20.97
CA TYR A 56 19.10 -58.44 20.43
C TYR A 56 19.88 -59.59 19.79
N ARG A 57 19.57 -60.81 20.25
CA ARG A 57 20.13 -62.04 19.69
C ARG A 57 19.23 -62.49 18.55
N ASP A 58 19.77 -62.48 17.33
CA ASP A 58 19.02 -62.88 16.13
C ASP A 58 18.50 -64.32 16.29
N PRO A 59 17.17 -64.56 16.23
CA PRO A 59 16.58 -65.88 16.43
C PRO A 59 16.95 -66.89 15.34
N SER A 60 17.45 -66.46 14.18
CA SER A 60 17.83 -67.34 13.07
C SER A 60 19.29 -67.80 13.11
N THR A 61 20.22 -66.95 13.57
CA THR A 61 21.68 -67.27 13.58
C THR A 61 22.28 -67.39 14.98
N GLY A 62 21.56 -66.99 16.03
CA GLY A 62 22.01 -67.08 17.42
C GLY A 62 23.24 -66.22 17.77
N ARG A 63 23.68 -65.34 16.86
CA ARG A 63 24.78 -64.40 17.07
C ARG A 63 24.30 -63.13 17.77
N PHE A 64 25.19 -62.52 18.55
CA PHE A 64 24.92 -61.27 19.24
C PHE A 64 25.18 -60.10 18.29
N VAL A 65 24.18 -59.25 18.07
CA VAL A 65 24.30 -58.07 17.21
C VAL A 65 24.43 -56.84 18.11
N PRO A 66 25.58 -56.12 18.12
CA PRO A 66 25.73 -54.90 18.90
C PRO A 66 24.89 -53.78 18.27
N LEU A 67 23.64 -53.66 18.71
CA LEU A 67 22.67 -52.69 18.19
C LEU A 67 23.20 -51.25 18.23
N LYS A 68 23.95 -50.87 19.28
CA LYS A 68 24.54 -49.54 19.48
C LYS A 68 25.55 -49.16 18.38
N GLU A 69 26.28 -50.13 17.83
CA GLU A 69 27.20 -49.92 16.72
C GLU A 69 26.46 -49.81 15.39
N LEU A 70 25.40 -50.61 15.17
CA LEU A 70 24.58 -50.51 13.96
C LEU A 70 23.73 -49.23 13.92
N THR A 71 23.23 -48.75 15.06
CA THR A 71 22.52 -47.46 15.12
C THR A 71 23.46 -46.29 14.86
N THR A 72 24.65 -46.27 15.47
CA THR A 72 25.63 -45.19 15.22
C THR A 72 26.20 -45.22 13.79
N GLU A 73 26.46 -46.39 13.21
CA GLU A 73 26.83 -46.55 11.78
C GLU A 73 25.71 -46.05 10.86
N ARG A 74 24.43 -46.35 11.17
CA ARG A 74 23.26 -45.86 10.41
C ARG A 74 23.09 -44.34 10.55
N GLU A 75 23.19 -43.80 11.76
CA GLU A 75 23.10 -42.35 12.03
C GLU A 75 24.20 -41.60 11.30
N LYS A 76 25.44 -42.11 11.32
CA LYS A 76 26.58 -41.53 10.59
C LYS A 76 26.37 -41.52 9.08
N ARG A 77 25.76 -42.58 8.51
CA ARG A 77 25.38 -42.60 7.08
C ARG A 77 24.26 -41.60 6.76
N GLN A 78 23.22 -41.53 7.60
CA GLN A 78 22.13 -40.56 7.41
C GLN A 78 22.61 -39.10 7.57
N ALA A 79 23.55 -38.83 8.47
CA ALA A 79 24.18 -37.52 8.61
C ALA A 79 25.03 -37.15 7.37
N ALA A 80 25.80 -38.10 6.85
CA ALA A 80 26.59 -37.90 5.62
C ALA A 80 25.71 -37.70 4.37
N GLU A 81 24.56 -38.39 4.29
CA GLU A 81 23.58 -38.22 3.22
C GLU A 81 22.93 -36.83 3.28
N LYS A 82 22.45 -36.40 4.45
CA LYS A 82 21.89 -35.06 4.66
C LYS A 82 22.90 -33.94 4.36
N ALA A 83 24.14 -34.07 4.83
CA ALA A 83 25.19 -33.09 4.54
C ALA A 83 25.44 -32.95 3.02
N ARG A 84 25.36 -34.04 2.26
CA ARG A 84 25.50 -34.05 0.80
C ARG A 84 24.29 -33.43 0.10
N GLU A 85 23.07 -33.66 0.60
CA GLU A 85 21.85 -33.00 0.11
C GLU A 85 21.88 -31.48 0.38
N GLU A 86 22.33 -31.06 1.56
CA GLU A 86 22.51 -29.66 1.91
C GLU A 86 23.57 -28.99 1.02
N GLU A 87 24.75 -29.59 0.83
CA GLU A 87 25.77 -29.07 -0.10
C GLU A 87 25.24 -28.95 -1.53
N ALA A 88 24.49 -29.95 -2.00
CA ALA A 88 23.87 -29.92 -3.33
C ALA A 88 22.77 -28.84 -3.45
N ARG A 89 22.04 -28.57 -2.37
CA ARG A 89 21.06 -27.47 -2.31
C ARG A 89 21.72 -26.10 -2.30
N LEU A 90 22.77 -25.90 -1.49
CA LEU A 90 23.52 -24.64 -1.46
C LEU A 90 24.18 -24.34 -2.81
N ARG A 91 24.71 -25.34 -3.52
CA ARG A 91 25.23 -25.14 -4.89
C ARG A 91 24.15 -24.70 -5.88
N LYS A 92 22.98 -25.35 -5.87
CA LYS A 92 21.85 -24.92 -6.72
C LYS A 92 21.44 -23.48 -6.43
N GLU A 93 21.35 -23.12 -5.16
CA GLU A 93 21.01 -21.74 -4.74
C GLU A 93 22.09 -20.73 -5.17
N SER A 94 23.39 -21.08 -5.10
CA SER A 94 24.46 -20.21 -5.61
C SER A 94 24.39 -20.06 -7.13
N ASP A 95 24.16 -21.15 -7.86
CA ASP A 95 24.10 -21.16 -9.32
C ASP A 95 22.88 -20.38 -9.83
N GLU A 96 21.72 -20.53 -9.18
CA GLU A 96 20.52 -19.74 -9.45
C GLU A 96 20.74 -18.25 -9.18
N ARG A 97 21.42 -17.91 -8.07
CA ARG A 97 21.75 -16.52 -7.72
C ARG A 97 22.73 -15.89 -8.70
N ILE A 98 23.74 -16.64 -9.16
CA ILE A 98 24.67 -16.22 -10.21
C ILE A 98 23.90 -16.00 -11.53
N ALA A 99 23.08 -16.96 -11.95
CA ALA A 99 22.28 -16.85 -13.18
C ALA A 99 21.24 -15.72 -13.14
N GLN A 100 20.71 -15.36 -11.96
CA GLN A 100 19.88 -14.16 -11.79
C GLN A 100 20.71 -12.88 -11.92
N MET A 101 21.91 -12.84 -11.34
CA MET A 101 22.80 -11.68 -11.39
C MET A 101 23.33 -11.43 -12.81
N GLU A 102 23.68 -12.49 -13.53
CA GLU A 102 24.13 -12.44 -14.93
C GLU A 102 23.02 -11.94 -15.86
N ARG A 103 21.77 -12.41 -15.68
CA ARG A 103 20.60 -11.87 -16.40
C ARG A 103 20.42 -10.37 -16.16
N ARG A 104 20.52 -9.90 -14.91
CA ARG A 104 20.48 -8.44 -14.62
C ARG A 104 21.64 -7.68 -15.27
N PHE A 105 22.85 -8.25 -15.29
CA PHE A 105 23.98 -7.64 -15.97
C PHE A 105 23.77 -7.51 -17.49
N GLN A 106 23.25 -8.55 -18.14
CA GLN A 106 22.89 -8.52 -19.56
C GLN A 106 21.78 -7.51 -19.86
N GLU A 107 20.77 -7.39 -18.99
CA GLU A 107 19.73 -6.35 -19.09
C GLU A 107 20.32 -4.94 -18.97
N ILE A 108 21.20 -4.70 -17.99
CA ILE A 108 21.88 -3.41 -17.80
C ILE A 108 22.77 -3.08 -19.01
N GLU A 109 23.54 -4.04 -19.52
CA GLU A 109 24.39 -3.84 -20.70
C GLU A 109 23.55 -3.56 -21.95
N ARG A 110 22.45 -4.30 -22.16
CA ARG A 110 21.51 -4.05 -23.25
C ARG A 110 20.89 -2.65 -23.16
N ASN A 111 20.50 -2.23 -21.97
CA ASN A 111 19.92 -0.90 -21.74
C ASN A 111 20.98 0.21 -21.94
N GLN A 112 22.23 0.02 -21.50
CA GLN A 112 23.33 0.93 -21.81
C GLN A 112 23.64 1.01 -23.32
N ARG A 113 23.66 -0.12 -24.04
CA ARG A 113 23.84 -0.14 -25.50
C ARG A 113 22.70 0.59 -26.22
N GLN A 114 21.46 0.49 -25.71
CA GLN A 114 20.32 1.26 -26.23
C GLN A 114 20.42 2.75 -25.90
N ALA A 115 20.93 3.12 -24.72
CA ALA A 115 21.20 4.51 -24.33
C ALA A 115 22.45 5.13 -25.01
N GLN A 116 23.34 4.29 -25.55
CA GLN A 116 24.47 4.71 -26.41
C GLN A 116 24.08 4.92 -27.88
N ASN A 117 22.84 4.60 -28.28
CA ASN A 117 22.32 5.27 -29.48
C ASN A 117 22.33 6.77 -29.16
N PRO A 118 23.02 7.61 -29.95
CA PRO A 118 22.95 9.04 -29.74
C PRO A 118 21.47 9.44 -29.76
N PRO A 119 21.01 10.31 -28.83
CA PRO A 119 19.66 10.84 -28.91
C PRO A 119 19.47 11.37 -30.33
N GLN A 120 18.37 10.99 -30.99
CA GLN A 120 18.09 11.43 -32.36
C GLN A 120 18.39 12.92 -32.44
N PRO A 121 19.16 13.38 -33.45
CA PRO A 121 19.59 14.77 -33.51
C PRO A 121 18.34 15.64 -33.42
N GLN A 122 18.19 16.31 -32.27
CA GLN A 122 17.12 17.28 -32.07
C GLN A 122 17.28 18.26 -33.22
N GLN A 123 16.28 18.32 -34.09
CA GLN A 123 16.39 19.15 -35.28
C GLN A 123 16.74 20.56 -34.81
N PRO A 124 17.80 21.18 -35.36
CA PRO A 124 18.22 22.49 -34.90
C PRO A 124 17.02 23.43 -35.01
N PRO A 125 16.77 24.28 -33.99
CA PRO A 125 15.62 25.17 -34.00
C PRO A 125 15.64 25.98 -35.31
N PRO A 126 14.49 26.10 -36.02
CA PRO A 126 14.45 26.80 -37.29
C PRO A 126 14.99 28.23 -37.13
N ASP A 127 15.93 28.62 -37.99
CA ASP A 127 16.56 29.94 -37.92
C ASP A 127 15.53 31.04 -38.22
N PRO A 128 15.21 31.95 -37.27
CA PRO A 128 14.25 33.02 -37.47
C PRO A 128 14.56 33.95 -38.65
N PHE A 129 15.83 34.02 -39.09
CA PHE A 129 16.25 34.86 -40.20
C PHE A 129 16.10 34.18 -41.57
N VAL A 130 16.09 32.85 -41.62
CA VAL A 130 15.99 32.06 -42.86
C VAL A 130 14.57 31.51 -43.06
N ASP A 131 13.93 31.04 -41.98
CA ASP A 131 12.53 30.60 -41.97
C ASP A 131 11.79 31.19 -40.75
N PRO A 132 11.31 32.45 -40.84
CA PRO A 132 10.54 33.08 -39.77
C PRO A 132 9.21 32.37 -39.50
N ALA A 133 8.65 31.63 -40.47
CA ALA A 133 7.39 30.92 -40.28
C ALA A 133 7.59 29.62 -39.48
N GLY A 134 8.63 28.85 -39.81
CA GLY A 134 9.06 27.67 -39.05
C GLY A 134 9.51 28.02 -37.64
N ALA A 135 10.25 29.12 -37.46
CA ALA A 135 10.68 29.59 -36.14
C ALA A 135 9.48 29.92 -35.23
N LEU A 136 8.49 30.66 -35.74
CA LEU A 136 7.25 30.96 -35.02
C LEU A 136 6.40 29.71 -34.73
N ALA A 137 6.41 28.71 -35.63
CA ALA A 137 5.72 27.45 -35.39
C ALA A 137 6.39 26.63 -34.26
N PHE A 138 7.72 26.56 -34.26
CA PHE A 138 8.53 25.92 -33.23
C PHE A 138 8.36 26.60 -31.86
N GLU A 139 8.42 27.93 -31.81
CA GLU A 139 8.17 28.70 -30.58
C GLU A 139 6.76 28.44 -30.03
N ARG A 140 5.74 28.46 -30.89
CA ARG A 140 4.35 28.13 -30.51
C ARG A 140 4.21 26.70 -29.98
N GLN A 141 4.91 25.73 -30.57
CA GLN A 141 4.91 24.34 -30.11
C GLN A 141 5.55 24.22 -28.72
N ASN A 142 6.72 24.82 -28.52
CA ASN A 142 7.41 24.84 -27.23
C ASN A 142 6.56 25.52 -26.15
N PHE A 143 5.92 26.64 -26.48
CA PHE A 143 5.02 27.34 -25.57
C PHE A 143 3.79 26.50 -25.19
N GLN A 144 3.17 25.80 -26.15
CA GLN A 144 2.07 24.87 -25.89
C GLN A 144 2.51 23.69 -25.02
N GLN A 145 3.71 23.14 -25.25
CA GLN A 145 4.25 22.06 -24.44
C GLN A 145 4.58 22.52 -23.01
N ALA A 146 5.13 23.72 -22.84
CA ALA A 146 5.37 24.34 -21.54
C ALA A 146 4.05 24.56 -20.76
N LEU A 147 3.00 25.07 -21.42
CA LEU A 147 1.67 25.20 -20.82
C LEU A 147 1.04 23.85 -20.45
N LEU A 148 1.21 22.83 -21.29
CA LEU A 148 0.74 21.47 -20.99
C LEU A 148 1.45 20.91 -19.76
N ASN A 149 2.79 21.01 -19.69
CA ASN A 149 3.58 20.58 -18.54
C ASN A 149 3.19 21.35 -17.27
N GLN A 150 2.98 22.67 -17.35
CA GLN A 150 2.50 23.47 -16.23
C GLN A 150 1.10 23.03 -15.75
N ARG A 151 0.19 22.72 -16.68
CA ARG A 151 -1.13 22.16 -16.34
C ARG A 151 -1.00 20.80 -15.65
N LEU A 152 -0.13 19.92 -16.15
CA LEU A 152 0.12 18.60 -15.54
C LEU A 152 0.65 18.75 -14.12
N ASN A 153 1.71 19.54 -13.91
CA ASN A 153 2.29 19.82 -12.59
C ASN A 153 1.26 20.39 -11.61
N PHE A 154 0.40 21.31 -12.05
CA PHE A 154 -0.66 21.87 -11.22
C PHE A 154 -1.75 20.84 -10.89
N SER A 155 -2.14 20.00 -11.86
CA SER A 155 -3.08 18.89 -11.62
C SER A 155 -2.51 17.83 -10.68
N GLU A 156 -1.21 17.54 -10.78
CA GLU A 156 -0.51 16.63 -9.86
C GLU A 156 -0.51 17.17 -8.45
N MET A 157 -0.09 18.42 -8.25
CA MET A 157 -0.10 19.10 -6.96
C MET A 157 -1.52 19.11 -6.36
N MET A 158 -2.55 19.41 -7.15
CA MET A 158 -3.93 19.34 -6.69
C MET A 158 -4.39 17.93 -6.31
N ALA A 159 -3.97 16.90 -7.04
CA ALA A 159 -4.32 15.52 -6.75
C ALA A 159 -3.59 15.01 -5.49
N ARG A 160 -2.29 15.29 -5.35
CA ARG A 160 -1.49 14.99 -4.16
C ARG A 160 -2.08 15.67 -2.92
N ASN A 161 -2.44 16.95 -3.02
CA ASN A 161 -3.11 17.70 -1.93
C ASN A 161 -4.50 17.15 -1.55
N LYS A 162 -5.23 16.52 -2.47
CA LYS A 162 -6.61 16.00 -2.23
C LYS A 162 -6.65 14.54 -1.79
N PHE A 163 -5.73 13.71 -2.28
CA PHE A 163 -5.77 12.25 -2.12
C PHE A 163 -4.53 11.67 -1.43
N GLY A 164 -3.47 12.47 -1.23
CA GLY A 164 -2.17 12.03 -0.72
C GLY A 164 -1.27 11.42 -1.80
N ASP A 165 0.04 11.55 -1.62
CA ASP A 165 1.05 11.11 -2.59
C ASP A 165 0.91 9.65 -2.99
N GLN A 166 0.86 8.74 -1.99
CA GLN A 166 0.79 7.31 -2.22
C GLN A 166 -0.41 6.87 -3.06
N ALA A 167 -1.57 7.54 -2.91
CA ALA A 167 -2.77 7.22 -3.67
C ALA A 167 -2.63 7.63 -5.15
N VAL A 168 -1.98 8.77 -5.41
CA VAL A 168 -1.68 9.26 -6.75
C VAL A 168 -0.66 8.37 -7.44
N ASP A 169 0.43 8.01 -6.74
CA ASP A 169 1.48 7.16 -7.29
C ASP A 169 0.97 5.74 -7.61
N GLN A 170 0.12 5.16 -6.74
CA GLN A 170 -0.55 3.88 -7.00
C GLN A 170 -1.52 3.95 -8.19
N ALA A 171 -2.27 5.04 -8.34
CA ALA A 171 -3.17 5.24 -9.48
C ALA A 171 -2.38 5.40 -10.79
N LEU A 172 -1.24 6.10 -10.76
CA LEU A 172 -0.34 6.26 -11.90
C LEU A 172 0.22 4.90 -12.33
N GLN A 173 0.75 4.12 -11.38
CA GLN A 173 1.30 2.79 -11.65
C GLN A 173 0.23 1.83 -12.21
N ALA A 174 -0.98 1.83 -11.65
CA ALA A 174 -2.08 1.02 -12.16
C ALA A 174 -2.51 1.44 -13.57
N ALA A 175 -2.54 2.74 -13.87
CA ALA A 175 -2.88 3.25 -15.20
C ALA A 175 -1.81 2.95 -16.25
N GLN A 176 -0.52 2.96 -15.86
CA GLN A 176 0.59 2.51 -16.71
C GLN A 176 0.49 1.00 -17.01
N GLN A 177 0.26 0.18 -15.98
CA GLN A 177 0.09 -1.28 -16.14
C GLN A 177 -1.12 -1.64 -17.02
N ALA A 178 -2.21 -0.88 -16.92
CA ALA A 178 -3.40 -1.06 -17.74
C ALA A 178 -3.28 -0.47 -19.17
N GLY A 179 -2.18 0.23 -19.49
CA GLY A 179 -1.98 0.84 -20.82
C GLY A 179 -3.00 1.92 -21.20
N VAL A 180 -3.67 2.53 -20.23
CA VAL A 180 -4.75 3.51 -20.49
C VAL A 180 -4.25 4.93 -20.73
N ILE A 181 -3.01 5.24 -20.33
CA ILE A 181 -2.39 6.57 -20.50
C ILE A 181 -1.98 6.77 -21.96
N ASN A 182 -2.79 7.54 -22.69
CA ASN A 182 -2.56 7.91 -24.09
C ASN A 182 -2.41 9.42 -24.22
N GLU A 183 -1.59 9.89 -25.17
CA GLU A 183 -1.38 11.33 -25.42
C GLU A 183 -2.69 12.10 -25.62
N GLN A 184 -3.67 11.50 -26.31
CA GLN A 184 -4.97 12.12 -26.55
C GLN A 184 -5.80 12.30 -25.26
N TRP A 185 -5.64 11.42 -24.27
CA TRP A 185 -6.24 11.58 -22.94
C TRP A 185 -5.53 12.69 -22.16
N VAL A 186 -4.18 12.66 -22.13
CA VAL A 186 -3.36 13.69 -21.50
C VAL A 186 -3.66 15.09 -22.06
N ALA A 187 -3.82 15.22 -23.38
CA ALA A 187 -4.14 16.48 -24.04
C ALA A 187 -5.56 16.98 -23.69
N ARG A 188 -6.57 16.09 -23.76
CA ARG A 188 -7.99 16.42 -23.54
C ARG A 188 -8.33 16.72 -22.08
N SER A 189 -7.72 16.01 -21.13
CA SER A 189 -8.07 16.13 -19.70
C SER A 189 -7.61 17.45 -19.10
N ARG A 190 -8.55 18.20 -18.50
CA ARG A 190 -8.22 19.47 -17.81
C ARG A 190 -7.44 19.26 -16.52
N ASP A 191 -7.68 18.14 -15.84
CA ASP A 191 -7.06 17.71 -14.59
C ASP A 191 -6.71 16.22 -14.74
N PHE A 192 -5.54 15.93 -15.32
CA PHE A 192 -5.14 14.56 -15.69
C PHE A 192 -5.06 13.65 -14.45
N TYR A 193 -4.42 14.10 -13.39
CA TYR A 193 -4.29 13.32 -12.16
C TYR A 193 -5.63 13.17 -11.41
N GLY A 194 -6.53 14.16 -11.47
CA GLY A 194 -7.91 14.00 -11.00
C GLY A 194 -8.69 12.93 -11.78
N ASP A 195 -8.60 12.95 -13.12
CA ASP A 195 -9.25 11.95 -13.98
C ASP A 195 -8.66 10.54 -13.80
N LEU A 196 -7.34 10.44 -13.60
CA LEU A 196 -6.60 9.22 -13.26
C LEU A 196 -7.09 8.62 -11.93
N MET A 197 -7.25 9.43 -10.88
CA MET A 197 -7.83 8.99 -9.61
C MET A 197 -9.28 8.53 -9.76
N ASN A 198 -10.07 9.20 -10.60
CA ASN A 198 -11.46 8.80 -10.90
C ASN A 198 -11.52 7.52 -11.75
N TRP A 199 -10.55 7.27 -12.63
CA TRP A 199 -10.38 5.99 -13.32
C TRP A 199 -10.02 4.88 -12.34
N LYS A 200 -9.03 5.09 -11.44
CA LYS A 200 -8.63 4.09 -10.44
C LYS A 200 -9.78 3.72 -9.50
N LYS A 201 -10.57 4.70 -9.04
CA LYS A 201 -11.79 4.46 -8.24
C LYS A 201 -12.83 3.61 -8.99
N ARG A 202 -13.03 3.86 -10.30
CA ARG A 202 -13.91 3.02 -11.12
C ARG A 202 -13.38 1.60 -11.23
N GLN A 203 -12.07 1.42 -11.44
CA GLN A 203 -11.44 0.10 -11.46
C GLN A 203 -11.59 -0.63 -10.11
N ASP A 204 -11.49 0.08 -8.99
CA ASP A 204 -11.68 -0.46 -7.64
C ASP A 204 -13.15 -0.76 -7.28
N VAL A 205 -14.11 -0.10 -7.93
CA VAL A 205 -15.53 -0.47 -7.85
C VAL A 205 -15.79 -1.70 -8.71
N LEU A 206 -15.29 -1.75 -9.93
CA LEU A 206 -15.44 -2.91 -10.82
C LEU A 206 -14.84 -4.18 -10.21
N SER A 207 -13.68 -4.10 -9.56
CA SER A 207 -13.07 -5.24 -8.87
C SER A 207 -13.80 -5.67 -7.58
N ARG A 208 -14.62 -4.79 -6.98
CA ARG A 208 -15.46 -5.11 -5.81
C ARG A 208 -16.84 -5.66 -6.17
N VAL A 209 -17.40 -5.23 -7.30
CA VAL A 209 -18.72 -5.66 -7.78
C VAL A 209 -18.61 -6.99 -8.54
N GLY A 210 -17.52 -7.22 -9.28
CA GLY A 210 -17.34 -8.42 -10.11
C GLY A 210 -18.20 -8.39 -11.37
N GLU A 211 -18.45 -9.58 -11.96
CA GLU A 211 -19.27 -9.70 -13.17
C GLU A 211 -20.78 -9.53 -12.91
N ASP A 212 -21.25 -9.75 -11.67
CA ASP A 212 -22.68 -9.78 -11.31
C ASP A 212 -23.11 -8.60 -10.38
N PRO A 213 -23.58 -7.47 -10.92
CA PRO A 213 -24.01 -6.33 -10.11
C PRO A 213 -25.20 -6.64 -9.19
N GLU A 214 -26.16 -7.48 -9.63
CA GLU A 214 -27.30 -7.87 -8.80
C GLU A 214 -26.91 -8.68 -7.55
N ALA A 215 -25.83 -9.46 -7.62
CA ALA A 215 -25.34 -10.22 -6.47
C ALA A 215 -24.73 -9.28 -5.41
N TYR A 216 -24.03 -8.23 -5.85
CA TYR A 216 -23.52 -7.19 -4.98
C TYR A 216 -24.67 -6.42 -4.29
N GLU A 217 -25.70 -6.01 -5.04
CA GLU A 217 -26.87 -5.32 -4.48
C GLU A 217 -27.60 -6.16 -3.41
N LYS A 218 -27.84 -7.44 -3.67
CA LYS A 218 -28.43 -8.37 -2.68
C LYS A 218 -27.57 -8.48 -1.41
N SER A 219 -26.24 -8.54 -1.54
CA SER A 219 -25.34 -8.58 -0.38
C SER A 219 -25.35 -7.28 0.45
N ILE A 220 -25.58 -6.13 -0.21
CA ILE A 220 -25.75 -4.84 0.47
C ILE A 220 -27.10 -4.78 1.17
N GLU A 221 -28.19 -5.21 0.54
CA GLU A 221 -29.51 -5.29 1.17
C GLU A 221 -29.51 -6.18 2.41
N GLU A 222 -28.90 -7.37 2.34
CA GLU A 222 -28.79 -8.28 3.48
C GLU A 222 -27.99 -7.65 4.63
N ARG A 223 -26.87 -6.98 4.32
CA ARG A 223 -26.07 -6.25 5.32
C ARG A 223 -26.83 -5.07 5.94
N VAL A 224 -27.61 -4.33 5.15
CA VAL A 224 -28.47 -3.25 5.65
C VAL A 224 -29.59 -3.80 6.52
N ARG A 225 -30.27 -4.87 6.12
CA ARG A 225 -31.31 -5.54 6.92
C ARG A 225 -30.74 -6.08 8.23
N ALA A 226 -29.56 -6.69 8.20
CA ALA A 226 -28.84 -7.14 9.40
C ALA A 226 -28.52 -5.97 10.33
N LYS A 227 -27.96 -4.88 9.81
CA LYS A 227 -27.65 -3.68 10.60
C LYS A 227 -28.90 -3.03 11.20
N VAL A 228 -30.00 -2.93 10.45
CA VAL A 228 -31.27 -2.43 10.97
C VAL A 228 -31.83 -3.35 12.05
N LEU A 229 -31.71 -4.68 11.91
CA LEU A 229 -32.08 -5.64 12.96
C LEU A 229 -31.20 -5.52 14.21
N GLU A 230 -29.91 -5.22 14.06
CA GLU A 230 -29.01 -4.94 15.19
C GLU A 230 -29.38 -3.60 15.87
N GLU A 231 -29.57 -2.52 15.11
CA GLU A 231 -30.02 -1.23 15.66
C GLU A 231 -31.37 -1.35 16.38
N LEU A 232 -32.29 -2.18 15.88
CA LEU A 232 -33.57 -2.50 16.53
C LEU A 232 -33.41 -3.35 17.80
N LYS A 233 -32.49 -4.33 17.81
CA LYS A 233 -32.21 -5.21 18.97
C LYS A 233 -31.41 -4.52 20.08
N THR A 234 -30.48 -3.65 19.71
CA THR A 234 -29.69 -2.83 20.65
C THR A 234 -30.52 -1.66 21.20
N GLY A 235 -31.74 -1.43 20.68
CA GLY A 235 -32.66 -0.39 21.14
C GLY A 235 -32.18 1.05 20.90
N ASN A 236 -31.03 1.20 20.24
CA ASN A 236 -30.39 2.49 20.06
C ASN A 236 -31.00 3.19 18.85
N ARG A 237 -32.14 3.87 19.09
CA ARG A 237 -32.77 4.82 18.18
C ARG A 237 -31.88 6.07 18.04
N SER A 238 -30.70 5.88 17.47
CA SER A 238 -29.64 6.88 17.40
C SER A 238 -30.07 7.96 16.42
N VAL A 239 -30.48 9.10 16.99
CA VAL A 239 -30.91 10.28 16.24
C VAL A 239 -29.78 10.72 15.30
N MET A 240 -30.11 11.04 14.04
CA MET A 240 -29.12 11.60 13.10
C MET A 240 -28.47 12.86 13.70
N PRO A 241 -27.14 13.03 13.60
CA PRO A 241 -26.48 14.25 14.01
C PRO A 241 -26.91 15.39 13.08
N GLY A 242 -27.84 16.23 13.53
CA GLY A 242 -28.37 17.37 12.78
C GLY A 242 -29.87 17.62 12.97
N GLN A 243 -30.64 16.67 13.50
CA GLN A 243 -32.05 16.91 13.86
C GLN A 243 -32.19 17.08 15.38
N ALA A 244 -32.61 18.28 15.80
CA ALA A 244 -33.10 18.51 17.15
C ALA A 244 -34.28 17.56 17.46
N PRO A 245 -34.47 17.12 18.72
CA PRO A 245 -35.54 16.21 19.06
C PRO A 245 -36.90 16.89 18.90
N ALA A 246 -37.52 16.70 17.73
CA ALA A 246 -38.93 16.99 17.52
C ALA A 246 -39.73 16.06 18.44
N ALA A 247 -40.36 16.65 19.46
CA ALA A 247 -41.24 15.93 20.37
C ALA A 247 -42.43 15.37 19.58
N GLN A 248 -42.33 14.09 19.21
CA GLN A 248 -43.44 13.32 18.66
C GLN A 248 -44.53 13.22 19.74
N PRO A 249 -45.76 13.74 19.51
CA PRO A 249 -46.85 13.54 20.45
C PRO A 249 -47.16 12.04 20.49
N GLN A 250 -46.93 11.42 21.65
CA GLN A 250 -47.27 10.02 21.88
C GLN A 250 -48.79 9.85 21.65
N PRO A 251 -49.23 8.94 20.76
CA PRO A 251 -50.64 8.63 20.62
C PRO A 251 -51.11 7.93 21.90
N GLN A 252 -51.76 8.68 22.78
CA GLN A 252 -52.39 8.10 23.97
C GLN A 252 -53.61 7.30 23.54
N PHE A 253 -53.48 5.98 23.55
CA PHE A 253 -54.62 5.09 23.44
C PHE A 253 -55.52 5.29 24.67
N PRO A 254 -56.85 5.49 24.50
CA PRO A 254 -57.75 5.59 25.64
C PRO A 254 -57.74 4.28 26.42
N GLY A 255 -57.58 4.35 27.74
CA GLY A 255 -57.43 3.19 28.63
C GLY A 255 -58.67 2.29 28.75
N SER A 256 -59.77 2.64 28.09
CA SER A 256 -60.99 1.83 27.97
C SER A 256 -61.77 2.24 26.72
N LEU A 257 -62.39 1.27 26.04
CA LEU A 257 -63.26 1.48 24.87
C LEU A 257 -64.61 2.15 25.23
N ALA A 258 -64.91 2.31 26.52
CA ALA A 258 -66.17 2.90 26.99
C ALA A 258 -66.24 4.43 26.93
N ASP A 259 -65.10 5.14 26.87
CA ASP A 259 -65.03 6.61 26.87
C ASP A 259 -65.19 7.23 25.47
N ALA A 260 -65.38 6.40 24.43
CA ALA A 260 -65.49 6.83 23.04
C ALA A 260 -66.91 7.32 22.65
N THR A 261 -67.53 8.18 23.47
CA THR A 261 -68.83 8.79 23.15
C THR A 261 -68.69 10.21 22.56
N ALA A 262 -68.65 10.26 21.22
CA ALA A 262 -69.12 11.34 20.34
C ALA A 262 -68.84 12.83 20.73
N SER A 263 -67.85 13.46 20.08
CA SER A 263 -67.90 14.89 19.72
C SER A 263 -66.83 15.30 18.69
N GLY A 264 -67.27 15.90 17.57
CA GLY A 264 -66.45 16.87 16.81
C GLY A 264 -65.62 16.33 15.62
N PRO A 265 -65.62 17.00 14.45
CA PRO A 265 -65.01 16.48 13.23
C PRO A 265 -63.59 17.01 12.99
N SER A 266 -62.64 16.09 12.75
CA SER A 266 -61.41 16.31 11.97
C SER A 266 -60.87 14.97 11.49
N ALA A 267 -61.60 14.34 10.56
CA ALA A 267 -61.15 13.11 9.92
C ALA A 267 -59.86 13.38 9.12
N GLY A 268 -58.83 12.56 9.36
CA GLY A 268 -57.52 12.75 8.75
C GLY A 268 -57.56 12.61 7.23
N HIS A 269 -56.85 13.51 6.54
CA HIS A 269 -56.53 13.31 5.13
C HIS A 269 -55.43 12.23 5.02
N PRO A 270 -55.64 11.14 4.27
CA PRO A 270 -54.55 10.22 3.95
C PRO A 270 -53.54 10.91 3.03
N GLN A 271 -52.28 10.96 3.47
CA GLN A 271 -51.16 11.52 2.70
C GLN A 271 -50.77 10.54 1.59
N ASN A 272 -51.44 10.63 0.43
CA ASN A 272 -50.99 9.95 -0.79
C ASN A 272 -50.09 10.90 -1.60
N ASP A 273 -48.95 10.39 -2.07
CA ASP A 273 -47.86 11.13 -2.73
C ASP A 273 -48.32 12.02 -3.92
N GLU A 274 -49.39 11.59 -4.60
CA GLU A 274 -49.99 12.26 -5.76
C GLU A 274 -50.50 13.69 -5.42
N ALA A 275 -50.97 13.93 -4.19
CA ALA A 275 -51.43 15.25 -3.75
C ALA A 275 -50.29 16.25 -3.51
N LEU A 276 -49.09 15.76 -3.18
CA LEU A 276 -47.89 16.60 -3.03
C LEU A 276 -47.39 17.11 -4.38
N MET A 277 -47.36 16.26 -5.42
CA MET A 277 -46.99 16.68 -6.77
C MET A 277 -47.97 17.71 -7.36
N GLY A 278 -49.28 17.55 -7.14
CA GLY A 278 -50.28 18.53 -7.57
C GLY A 278 -50.07 19.94 -6.96
N THR A 279 -49.50 20.02 -5.76
CA THR A 279 -49.28 21.28 -5.04
C THR A 279 -47.99 21.99 -5.46
N VAL A 280 -46.96 21.25 -5.88
CA VAL A 280 -45.67 21.82 -6.33
C VAL A 280 -45.73 22.36 -7.77
N PHE A 281 -46.54 21.75 -8.64
CA PHE A 281 -46.63 22.13 -10.05
C PHE A 281 -47.93 22.88 -10.43
N GLY A 282 -48.85 23.09 -9.47
CA GLY A 282 -50.17 23.70 -9.68
C GLY A 282 -50.27 25.22 -9.43
N SER A 283 -50.17 26.01 -10.51
CA SER A 283 -50.82 27.34 -10.66
C SER A 283 -50.64 28.41 -9.54
N GLY A 284 -49.60 29.24 -9.66
CA GLY A 284 -49.43 30.48 -8.84
C GLY A 284 -49.44 31.82 -9.60
N ARG A 285 -49.57 31.84 -10.94
CA ARG A 285 -49.32 33.06 -11.74
C ARG A 285 -50.56 33.95 -11.94
N LYS A 286 -51.13 34.50 -10.85
CA LYS A 286 -52.10 35.60 -10.95
C LYS A 286 -51.37 36.91 -11.29
N ARG A 287 -51.47 37.33 -12.56
CA ARG A 287 -51.16 38.72 -12.96
C ARG A 287 -52.28 39.65 -12.47
N LYS A 288 -51.93 40.72 -11.79
CA LYS A 288 -52.64 42.00 -11.81
C LYS A 288 -51.63 43.10 -11.49
#